data_AF-A0A377JII6-F1
#
_entry.id   AF-A0A377JII6-F1
#
_cell.length_a   1.000
_cell.length_b   1.000
_cell.length_c   1.000
_cell.angle_alpha   90.00
_cell.angle_beta   90.00
_cell.angle_gamma   90.00
#
_symmetry.space_group_name_H-M   'P 1'
#
loop_
_entity.id
_entity.type
_entity.pdbx_description
1 polymer ?
#
loop_
_entity_poly.entity_id
_entity_poly.type
_entity_poly.pdbx_seq_one_letter_code
_entity_poly.pdbx_strand_id
1 'polypeptide(L)'
;MVQPEKAKGVWIDVRSAEEFNAGHLQDAVNIPHDKIIEGVKALGSDKDAPINLYCRSGRRAEAALTELKKAGYTNVTNYGGYEDLVKKGLK
;
A
#
# COMPACT_ATOMS: atom_id res chain seq x y z
N MET A 1 18.72 -13.68 -14.47
CA MET A 1 17.24 -13.70 -14.47
C MET A 1 16.73 -13.73 -13.03
N VAL A 2 16.86 -12.63 -12.29
CA VAL A 2 16.37 -12.55 -10.92
C VAL A 2 15.07 -11.79 -10.96
N GLN A 3 13.96 -12.53 -11.02
CA GLN A 3 12.65 -11.97 -10.70
C GLN A 3 12.70 -11.65 -9.20
N PRO A 4 12.56 -10.39 -8.76
CA PRO A 4 12.41 -10.13 -7.35
C PRO A 4 11.03 -10.66 -7.01
N GLU A 5 10.98 -11.88 -6.48
CA GLU A 5 10.11 -12.27 -5.37
C GLU A 5 8.98 -11.26 -5.19
N LYS A 6 7.94 -11.38 -6.04
CA LYS A 6 6.68 -10.66 -5.90
C LYS A 6 6.32 -10.80 -4.44
N ALA A 7 6.48 -9.73 -3.66
CA ALA A 7 6.10 -9.69 -2.27
C ALA A 7 4.70 -10.32 -2.23
N LYS A 8 4.54 -11.43 -1.51
CA LYS A 8 3.27 -12.19 -1.44
C LYS A 8 2.22 -11.39 -0.65
N GLY A 9 2.03 -10.13 -1.00
CA GLY A 9 1.33 -9.14 -0.21
C GLY A 9 0.70 -8.07 -1.09
N VAL A 10 -0.45 -7.57 -0.64
CA VAL A 10 -1.25 -6.61 -1.38
C VAL A 10 -0.60 -5.24 -1.29
N TRP A 11 -0.29 -4.65 -2.44
CA TRP A 11 0.17 -3.27 -2.52
C TRP A 11 -1.03 -2.34 -2.44
N ILE A 12 -0.98 -1.36 -1.55
CA ILE A 12 -2.06 -0.41 -1.34
C ILE A 12 -1.53 1.01 -1.50
N ASP A 13 -2.11 1.69 -2.48
CA ASP A 13 -1.85 3.09 -2.78
C ASP A 13 -2.82 3.98 -1.98
N VAL A 14 -2.30 4.75 -1.03
CA VAL A 14 -3.11 5.66 -0.19
C VAL A 14 -3.33 7.05 -0.78
N ARG A 15 -2.99 7.24 -2.06
CA ARG A 15 -3.23 8.47 -2.82
C ARG A 15 -4.65 8.49 -3.39
N SER A 16 -5.00 9.60 -4.04
CA SER A 16 -6.29 9.73 -4.73
C SER A 16 -6.34 8.85 -5.99
N ALA A 17 -7.55 8.43 -6.37
CA ALA A 17 -7.79 7.65 -7.58
C ALA A 17 -7.29 8.34 -8.86
N GLU A 18 -7.31 9.68 -8.90
CA GLU A 18 -6.76 10.46 -10.01
C GLU A 18 -5.23 10.28 -10.14
N GLU A 19 -4.49 10.29 -9.03
CA GLU A 19 -3.04 10.04 -9.03
C GLU A 19 -2.75 8.60 -9.42
N PHE A 20 -3.57 7.66 -8.95
CA PHE A 20 -3.45 6.25 -9.31
C PHE A 20 -3.68 6.04 -10.81
N ASN A 21 -4.70 6.67 -11.39
CA ASN A 21 -5.01 6.58 -12.82
C ASN A 21 -3.94 7.25 -13.69
N ALA A 22 -3.26 8.28 -13.18
CA ALA A 22 -2.13 8.92 -13.85
C ALA A 22 -0.85 8.06 -13.83
N GLY A 23 -0.70 7.17 -12.84
CA GLY A 23 0.41 6.23 -12.72
C GLY A 23 0.51 5.62 -11.32
N HIS A 24 0.50 4.30 -11.28
CA HIS A 24 0.57 3.50 -10.06
C HIS A 24 1.48 2.29 -10.25
N LEU A 25 1.85 1.65 -9.14
CA LEU A 25 2.60 0.39 -9.18
C LEU A 25 1.74 -0.74 -9.73
N GLN A 26 2.31 -1.53 -10.63
CA GLN A 26 1.72 -2.80 -11.06
C GLN A 26 1.33 -3.67 -9.84
N ASP A 27 0.13 -4.26 -9.87
CA ASP A 27 -0.47 -5.06 -8.79
C ASP A 27 -0.87 -4.27 -7.51
N ALA A 28 -0.85 -2.93 -7.53
CA ALA A 28 -1.34 -2.10 -6.43
C ALA A 28 -2.85 -1.81 -6.51
N VAL A 29 -3.49 -1.71 -5.34
CA VAL A 29 -4.89 -1.36 -5.14
C VAL A 29 -4.96 0.07 -4.62
N ASN A 30 -5.74 0.93 -5.27
CA ASN A 30 -5.97 2.27 -4.75
C ASN A 30 -6.96 2.25 -3.59
N ILE A 31 -6.50 2.62 -2.41
CA ILE A 31 -7.35 2.84 -1.24
C ILE A 31 -6.90 4.13 -0.58
N PRO A 32 -7.58 5.26 -0.81
CA PRO A 32 -7.19 6.53 -0.21
C PRO A 32 -7.11 6.42 1.32
N HIS A 33 -6.20 7.17 1.94
CA HIS A 33 -5.97 7.05 3.40
C HIS A 33 -7.24 7.19 4.23
N ASP A 34 -8.21 7.99 3.76
CA ASP A 34 -9.51 8.22 4.39
C ASP A 34 -10.35 6.93 4.48
N LYS A 35 -10.19 6.02 3.52
CA LYS A 35 -10.90 4.75 3.43
C LYS A 35 -9.99 3.56 3.65
N ILE A 36 -8.81 3.73 4.25
CA ILE A 36 -7.85 2.64 4.37
C ILE A 36 -8.39 1.46 5.18
N ILE A 37 -9.09 1.74 6.29
CA ILE A 37 -9.69 0.71 7.14
C ILE A 37 -10.77 -0.05 6.40
N GLU A 38 -11.70 0.66 5.74
CA GLU A 38 -12.76 0.02 4.97
C GLU A 38 -12.23 -0.74 3.76
N GLY A 39 -11.26 -0.18 3.04
CA GLY A 39 -10.67 -0.80 1.86
C GLY A 39 -9.88 -2.06 2.19
N VAL A 40 -9.08 -2.07 3.25
CA VAL A 40 -8.40 -3.30 3.69
C VAL A 40 -9.41 -4.34 4.18
N LYS A 41 -10.46 -3.91 4.88
CA LYS A 41 -11.54 -4.81 5.29
C LYS A 41 -12.32 -5.37 4.09
N ALA A 42 -12.52 -4.56 3.05
CA ALA A 42 -13.18 -4.95 1.80
C ALA A 42 -12.33 -5.86 0.92
N LEU A 43 -11.00 -5.70 0.96
CA LEU A 43 -10.06 -6.65 0.35
C LEU A 43 -10.18 -8.05 0.96
N GLY A 44 -10.81 -8.18 2.14
CA GLY A 44 -10.94 -9.46 2.83
C GLY A 44 -9.57 -10.09 3.12
N SER A 45 -8.50 -9.28 3.11
CA SER A 45 -7.16 -9.76 3.39
C SER A 45 -7.14 -10.26 4.83
N ASP A 46 -6.71 -11.50 4.99
CA ASP A 46 -6.46 -12.06 6.32
C ASP A 46 -5.56 -11.12 7.11
N LYS A 47 -5.76 -11.07 8.43
CA LYS A 47 -4.94 -10.24 9.33
C LYS A 47 -3.43 -10.57 9.25
N ASP A 48 -3.12 -11.75 8.73
CA ASP A 48 -1.78 -12.29 8.52
C ASP A 48 -1.22 -12.00 7.10
N ALA A 49 -2.07 -11.62 6.16
CA ALA A 49 -1.66 -11.31 4.80
C ALA A 49 -0.71 -10.09 4.81
N PRO A 50 0.42 -10.14 4.08
CA PRO A 50 1.33 -8.99 4.02
C PRO A 50 0.65 -7.86 3.27
N ILE A 51 0.57 -6.68 3.88
CA ILE A 51 -0.01 -5.48 3.29
C ILE A 51 1.09 -4.44 3.15
N ASN A 52 1.34 -4.03 1.92
CA ASN A 52 2.40 -3.09 1.55
C ASN A 52 1.76 -1.75 1.21
N LEU A 53 1.80 -0.82 2.15
CA LEU A 53 1.21 0.52 1.97
C LEU A 53 2.26 1.46 1.39
N TYR A 54 1.87 2.33 0.48
CA TYR A 54 2.68 3.47 0.08
C TYR A 54 1.81 4.68 -0.23
N CYS A 55 2.38 5.87 -0.01
CA CYS A 55 1.75 7.16 -0.25
C CYS A 55 2.60 7.95 -1.26
N ARG A 56 2.25 9.19 -1.61
CA ARG A 56 3.15 10.10 -2.33
C ARG A 56 4.45 10.37 -1.56
N SER A 57 4.36 10.66 -0.25
CA SER A 57 5.51 11.10 0.58
C SER A 57 5.69 10.30 1.89
N GLY A 58 5.04 9.13 2.04
CA GLY A 58 5.16 8.26 3.22
C GLY A 58 4.38 8.65 4.48
N ARG A 59 4.11 9.95 4.71
CA ARG A 59 3.44 10.42 5.94
C ARG A 59 2.01 9.88 6.14
N ARG A 60 1.21 9.79 5.08
CA ARG A 60 -0.15 9.22 5.17
C ARG A 60 -0.13 7.69 5.32
N ALA A 61 0.87 7.04 4.73
CA ALA A 61 1.02 5.58 4.82
C ALA A 61 1.38 5.14 6.25
N GLU A 62 2.13 5.97 7.00
CA GLU A 62 2.43 5.70 8.41
C GLU A 62 1.20 5.80 9.32
N ALA A 63 0.33 6.80 9.08
CA ALA A 63 -0.95 6.90 9.77
C ALA A 63 -1.84 5.69 9.48
N ALA A 64 -2.01 5.36 8.20
CA ALA A 64 -2.71 4.16 7.74
C ALA A 64 -2.16 2.87 8.38
N LEU A 65 -0.84 2.69 8.42
CA LEU A 65 -0.19 1.55 9.05
C LEU A 65 -0.57 1.43 10.52
N THR A 66 -0.55 2.55 11.24
CA THR A 66 -0.87 2.61 12.66
C THR A 66 -2.33 2.22 12.91
N GLU A 67 -3.25 2.73 12.09
CA GLU A 67 -4.67 2.39 12.18
C GLU A 67 -4.93 0.92 11.83
N LEU A 68 -4.28 0.37 10.81
CA LEU A 68 -4.40 -1.04 10.46
C LEU A 68 -3.82 -1.96 11.56
N LYS A 69 -2.67 -1.61 12.14
CA LYS A 69 -2.14 -2.35 13.29
C LYS A 69 -3.12 -2.33 14.47
N LYS A 70 -3.79 -1.19 14.72
CA LYS A 70 -4.85 -1.10 15.74
C LYS A 70 -6.09 -1.93 15.40
N ALA A 71 -6.43 -2.05 14.11
CA ALA A 71 -7.52 -2.90 13.64
C ALA A 71 -7.20 -4.42 13.73
N GLY A 72 -5.94 -4.76 14.04
CA GLY A 72 -5.49 -6.13 14.26
C GLY A 72 -4.75 -6.74 13.07
N TYR A 73 -4.36 -5.96 12.08
CA TYR A 73 -3.47 -6.41 11.01
C TYR A 73 -2.03 -6.44 11.55
N THR A 74 -1.45 -7.62 11.63
CA THR A 74 -0.08 -7.80 12.17
C THR A 74 0.97 -7.55 11.09
N ASN A 75 0.63 -7.80 9.83
CA ASN A 75 1.57 -7.87 8.73
C ASN A 75 1.44 -6.67 7.78
N VAL A 76 1.56 -5.46 8.32
CA VAL A 76 1.44 -4.20 7.56
C VAL A 76 2.78 -3.49 7.50
N THR A 77 3.23 -3.17 6.29
CA THR A 77 4.53 -2.55 6.01
C THR A 77 4.33 -1.27 5.23
N ASN A 78 4.96 -0.18 5.68
CA ASN A 78 4.99 1.09 4.98
C ASN A 78 6.24 1.15 4.08
N TYR A 79 6.04 1.22 2.77
CA TYR A 79 7.09 1.37 1.76
C TYR A 79 7.43 2.82 1.44
N GLY A 80 6.75 3.78 2.07
CA GLY A 80 7.06 5.20 2.00
C GLY A 80 6.37 5.91 0.85
N GLY A 81 7.18 6.56 0.00
CA GLY A 81 6.74 7.43 -1.08
C GLY A 81 6.72 6.72 -2.45
N TYR A 82 5.67 6.91 -3.23
CA TYR A 82 5.57 6.51 -4.63
C TYR A 82 6.73 7.11 -5.42
N GLU A 83 7.12 8.34 -5.11
CA GLU A 83 8.29 8.99 -5.71
C GLU A 83 9.60 8.22 -5.45
N ASP A 84 9.75 7.59 -4.26
CA ASP A 84 10.91 6.77 -3.91
C ASP A 84 10.88 5.42 -4.65
N LEU A 85 9.69 4.81 -4.75
CA LEU A 85 9.49 3.54 -5.46
C LEU A 85 9.71 3.71 -6.97
N VAL A 86 9.17 4.78 -7.55
CA VAL A 86 9.42 5.13 -8.96
C VAL A 86 10.88 5.48 -9.20
N LYS A 87 11.55 6.19 -8.28
CA LYS A 87 12.99 6.43 -8.35
C LYS A 87 13.81 5.14 -8.32
N LYS A 88 13.34 4.13 -7.58
CA LYS A 88 13.93 2.79 -7.54
C LYS A 88 13.64 1.95 -8.79
N GLY A 89 12.87 2.48 -9.74
CA GLY A 89 12.55 1.81 -11.00
C GLY A 89 11.35 0.88 -10.91
N LEU A 90 10.56 0.94 -9.83
CA LEU A 90 9.28 0.25 -9.76
C LEU A 90 8.23 1.07 -10.52
N LYS A 91 7.66 0.47 -11.56
CA LYS A 91 6.56 1.00 -12.37
C LYS A 91 5.52 -0.11 -12.50
#